data_AF-A0A835M9J1-F1
#
_entry.id   AF-A0A835M9J1-F1
#
_cell.length_a   1.000
_cell.length_b   1.000
_cell.length_c   1.000
_cell.angle_alpha   90.00
_cell.angle_beta   90.00
_cell.angle_gamma   90.00
#
_symmetry.space_group_name_H-M   'P 1'
#
loop_
_entity.id
_entity.type
_entity.pdbx_description
1 polymer ?
#
loop_
_entity_poly.entity_id
_entity_poly.type
_entity_poly.pdbx_seq_one_letter_code
_entity_poly.pdbx_strand_id
1 'polypeptide(L)'
;MIVQPGPIVDFLIANQNVRDPYQIDWAKAKRTLKNLRIKASPSNMENKITGLSELPCNQQTFSLKQRRDENGDESAEVTVTVYDYFVKHRNIELRFSSNLSCINVGKPKKPTYIPLEVN
;
A
#
# COMPACT_ATOMS: atom_id res chain seq x y z
N MET A 1 22.74 -1.85 6.40
CA MET A 1 21.93 -2.36 5.28
C MET A 1 22.05 -1.39 4.14
N ILE A 2 22.53 -1.82 2.97
CA ILE A 2 22.53 -1.00 1.77
C ILE A 2 21.16 -1.19 1.12
N VAL A 3 20.39 -0.12 0.99
CA VAL A 3 19.07 -0.14 0.37
C VAL A 3 19.24 0.30 -1.08
N GLN A 4 18.93 -0.59 -2.01
CA GLN A 4 18.91 -0.25 -3.42
C GLN A 4 17.52 0.22 -3.82
N PRO A 5 17.40 1.26 -4.66
CA PRO A 5 16.13 1.66 -5.23
C PRO A 5 15.60 0.56 -6.15
N GLY A 6 14.32 0.26 -6.05
CA GLY A 6 13.66 -0.76 -6.87
C GLY A 6 12.32 -1.20 -6.27
N PRO A 7 11.64 -2.15 -6.94
CA PRO A 7 10.39 -2.71 -6.43
C PRO A 7 10.57 -3.31 -5.04
N ILE A 8 9.60 -3.08 -4.16
CA ILE A 8 9.67 -3.56 -2.76
C ILE A 8 9.74 -5.09 -2.70
N VAL A 9 9.07 -5.78 -3.62
CA VAL A 9 9.08 -7.24 -3.69
C VAL A 9 10.50 -7.74 -3.95
N ASP A 10 11.18 -7.21 -4.96
CA ASP A 10 12.56 -7.58 -5.31
C ASP A 10 13.53 -7.28 -4.15
N PHE A 11 13.35 -6.13 -3.51
CA PHE A 11 14.11 -5.76 -2.33
C PHE A 11 13.93 -6.76 -1.17
N LEU A 12 12.70 -7.21 -0.91
CA LEU A 12 12.41 -8.20 0.12
C LEU A 12 12.97 -9.58 -0.23
N ILE A 13 12.88 -9.97 -1.50
CA ILE A 13 13.46 -11.23 -2.02
C ILE A 13 14.97 -11.23 -1.79
N ALA A 14 15.66 -10.18 -2.22
CA ALA A 14 17.10 -10.02 -2.05
C ALA A 14 17.51 -9.92 -0.57
N ASN A 15 16.73 -9.20 0.26
CA ASN A 15 17.03 -9.03 1.67
C ASN A 15 16.88 -10.34 2.47
N GLN A 16 15.89 -11.17 2.13
CA GLN A 16 15.64 -12.43 2.82
C GLN A 16 16.29 -13.64 2.16
N ASN A 17 16.97 -13.44 1.03
CA ASN A 17 17.61 -14.49 0.22
C ASN A 17 16.63 -15.62 -0.15
N VAL A 18 15.40 -15.24 -0.50
CA VAL A 18 14.36 -16.16 -0.99
C VAL A 18 14.29 -16.14 -2.52
N ARG A 19 13.58 -17.09 -3.13
CA ARG A 19 13.44 -17.13 -4.60
C ARG A 19 12.08 -16.65 -5.10
N ASP A 20 11.08 -16.62 -4.21
CA ASP A 20 9.69 -16.38 -4.57
C ASP A 20 9.00 -15.45 -3.56
N PRO A 21 8.14 -14.50 -4.00
CA PRO A 21 7.34 -13.64 -3.13
C PRO A 21 6.52 -14.36 -2.06
N TYR A 22 6.02 -15.57 -2.34
CA TYR A 22 5.24 -16.38 -1.41
C TYR A 22 6.08 -16.97 -0.26
N GLN A 23 7.41 -16.98 -0.40
CA GLN A 23 8.34 -17.42 0.65
C GLN A 23 8.79 -16.27 1.58
N ILE A 24 8.37 -15.04 1.29
CA ILE A 24 8.72 -13.87 2.11
C ILE A 24 8.11 -14.03 3.50
N ASP A 25 8.96 -13.97 4.52
CA ASP A 25 8.50 -13.82 5.90
C ASP A 25 8.00 -12.37 6.08
N TRP A 26 6.68 -12.20 6.02
CA TRP A 26 6.03 -10.90 6.13
C TRP A 26 6.24 -10.23 7.51
N ALA A 27 6.50 -11.00 8.56
CA ALA A 27 6.83 -10.44 9.88
C ALA A 27 8.24 -9.83 9.88
N LYS A 28 9.21 -10.45 9.20
CA LYS A 28 10.53 -9.84 8.94
C LYS A 28 10.42 -8.67 7.98
N ALA A 29 9.68 -8.81 6.88
CA ALA A 29 9.46 -7.75 5.90
C ALA A 29 8.91 -6.47 6.55
N LYS A 30 7.92 -6.59 7.45
CA LYS A 30 7.36 -5.46 8.20
C LYS A 30 8.42 -4.71 9.02
N ARG A 31 9.40 -5.42 9.59
CA ARG A 31 10.50 -4.80 10.34
C ARG A 31 11.52 -4.15 9.41
N THR A 32 11.89 -4.81 8.32
CA THR A 32 12.86 -4.30 7.33
C THR A 32 12.34 -3.05 6.63
N LEU A 33 11.06 -3.02 6.26
CA LEU A 33 10.45 -1.89 5.55
C LEU A 33 10.20 -0.69 6.45
N LYS A 34 10.10 -0.88 7.77
CA LYS A 34 9.80 0.20 8.70
C LYS A 34 10.86 1.31 8.60
N ASN A 35 10.39 2.55 8.45
CA ASN A 35 11.21 3.74 8.26
C ASN A 35 11.87 3.94 6.89
N LEU A 36 11.73 3.00 5.95
CA LEU A 36 12.11 3.25 4.55
C LEU A 36 11.13 4.21 3.88
N ARG A 37 11.54 4.78 2.76
CA ARG A 37 10.71 5.66 1.92
C ARG A 37 10.38 4.97 0.62
N ILE A 38 9.15 5.15 0.16
CA ILE A 38 8.66 4.63 -1.12
C ILE A 38 8.11 5.78 -1.94
N LYS A 39 8.18 5.67 -3.27
CA LYS A 39 7.70 6.69 -4.17
C LYS A 39 6.43 6.19 -4.86
N ALA A 40 5.27 6.67 -4.43
CA ALA A 40 4.00 6.15 -4.94
C ALA A 40 3.72 6.64 -6.37
N SER A 41 3.59 5.73 -7.34
CA SER A 41 3.16 6.04 -8.72
C SER A 41 1.64 6.21 -8.80
N PRO A 42 1.06 7.10 -9.63
CA PRO A 42 1.69 8.10 -10.50
C PRO A 42 2.04 9.42 -9.79
N SER A 43 1.67 9.57 -8.51
CA SER A 43 1.84 10.82 -7.77
C SER A 43 3.29 11.26 -7.59
N ASN A 44 4.25 10.33 -7.76
CA ASN A 44 5.68 10.50 -7.49
C ASN A 44 5.97 10.98 -6.05
N MET A 45 5.01 10.82 -5.15
CA MET A 45 5.10 11.31 -3.78
C MET A 45 5.88 10.32 -2.92
N GLU A 46 6.95 10.82 -2.29
CA GLU A 46 7.71 10.03 -1.33
C GLU A 46 7.00 9.97 0.02
N ASN A 47 6.74 8.75 0.48
CA ASN A 47 6.09 8.50 1.75
C ASN A 47 6.92 7.55 2.61
N LYS A 48 7.03 7.87 3.90
CA LYS A 48 7.68 6.99 4.87
C LYS A 48 6.77 5.81 5.22
N ILE A 49 7.30 4.60 5.13
CA ILE A 49 6.61 3.38 5.54
C ILE A 49 6.51 3.35 7.06
N THR A 50 5.28 3.20 7.55
CA THR A 50 4.97 2.99 8.97
C THR A 50 4.76 1.52 9.31
N GLY A 51 4.37 0.70 8.34
CA GLY A 51 4.23 -0.75 8.50
C GLY A 51 3.59 -1.42 7.28
N LEU A 52 3.05 -2.61 7.50
CA LEU A 52 2.25 -3.39 6.55
C LEU A 52 0.87 -3.65 7.15
N SER A 53 -0.15 -3.76 6.29
CA SER A 53 -1.51 -4.13 6.69
C SER A 53 -1.57 -5.58 7.17
N GLU A 54 -2.52 -5.86 8.06
CA GLU A 54 -2.77 -7.22 8.56
C GLU A 54 -3.63 -8.02 7.58
N LEU A 55 -4.52 -7.34 6.85
CA LEU A 55 -5.36 -7.91 5.81
C LEU A 55 -4.75 -7.68 4.42
N PRO A 56 -5.03 -8.56 3.45
CA PRO A 56 -4.66 -8.35 2.05
C PRO A 56 -5.40 -7.16 1.43
N CYS A 57 -4.88 -6.57 0.35
CA CYS A 57 -5.45 -5.34 -0.22
C CYS A 57 -6.88 -5.47 -0.76
N ASN A 58 -7.33 -6.67 -1.09
CA ASN A 58 -8.73 -6.93 -1.45
C ASN A 58 -9.70 -6.93 -0.25
N GLN A 59 -9.20 -7.08 0.97
CA GLN A 59 -10.00 -7.09 2.21
C GLN A 59 -9.73 -5.85 3.07
N GLN A 60 -8.56 -5.23 2.94
CA GLN A 60 -8.21 -4.02 3.66
C GLN A 60 -9.12 -2.87 3.20
N THR A 61 -9.87 -2.30 4.13
CA THR A 61 -10.78 -1.17 3.89
C THR A 61 -10.27 0.14 4.46
N PHE A 62 -10.78 1.24 3.95
CA PHE A 62 -10.60 2.59 4.49
C PHE A 62 -11.80 3.49 4.18
N SER A 63 -11.98 4.54 4.98
CA SER A 63 -13.00 5.57 4.73
C SER A 63 -12.53 6.52 3.63
N LEU A 64 -13.21 6.50 2.49
CA LEU A 64 -13.02 7.43 1.40
C LEU A 64 -14.02 8.57 1.54
N LYS A 65 -13.51 9.80 1.72
CA LYS A 65 -14.32 11.01 1.65
C LYS A 65 -14.68 11.28 0.20
N GLN A 66 -15.97 11.26 -0.12
CA GLN A 66 -16.43 11.74 -1.41
C GLN A 66 -16.28 13.26 -1.50
N ARG A 67 -15.89 13.76 -2.68
CA ARG A 67 -15.93 15.19 -2.96
C ARG A 67 -17.40 15.62 -3.04
N ARG A 68 -17.74 16.75 -2.43
CA ARG A 68 -19.12 17.28 -2.39
C ARG A 68 -19.65 17.49 -3.81
N ASP A 69 -20.91 17.16 -4.02
CA ASP A 69 -21.73 17.76 -5.06
C ASP A 69 -22.03 19.23 -4.70
N GLU A 70 -22.32 20.07 -5.69
CA GLU A 70 -22.55 21.53 -5.53
C GLU A 70 -23.64 21.90 -4.50
N ASN A 71 -24.48 20.94 -4.09
CA ASN A 71 -25.49 21.11 -3.05
C ASN A 71 -25.01 20.60 -1.69
N GLY A 72 -24.19 21.41 -1.01
CA GLY A 72 -24.23 21.68 0.44
C GLY A 72 -24.32 20.57 1.51
N ASP A 73 -24.43 19.29 1.19
CA ASP A 73 -24.68 18.23 2.18
C ASP A 73 -23.37 17.56 2.62
N GLU A 74 -23.36 17.03 3.85
CA GLU A 74 -22.17 16.48 4.49
C GLU A 74 -21.48 15.45 3.59
N SER A 75 -20.14 15.55 3.48
CA SER A 75 -19.35 14.64 2.66
C SER A 75 -19.56 13.20 3.12
N ALA A 76 -20.32 12.42 2.36
CA ALA A 76 -20.54 11.01 2.65
C ALA A 76 -19.19 10.28 2.70
N GLU A 77 -18.89 9.65 3.84
CA GLU A 77 -17.76 8.74 3.97
C GLU A 77 -18.21 7.36 3.53
N VAL A 78 -17.63 6.85 2.45
CA VAL A 78 -17.89 5.49 1.98
C VAL A 78 -16.70 4.61 2.34
N THR A 79 -17.00 3.43 2.88
CA THR A 79 -15.98 2.42 3.13
C THR A 79 -15.71 1.66 1.84
N VAL A 80 -14.47 1.69 1.37
CA VAL A 80 -14.03 0.98 0.16
C VAL A 80 -12.79 0.15 0.46
N THR A 81 -12.57 -0.92 -0.29
CA THR A 81 -11.33 -1.70 -0.20
C THR A 81 -10.20 -0.97 -0.93
N VAL A 82 -8.96 -1.25 -0.53
CA VAL A 82 -7.78 -0.70 -1.21
C VAL A 82 -7.77 -1.16 -2.67
N TYR A 83 -8.02 -2.44 -2.92
CA TYR A 83 -8.11 -2.97 -4.28
C TYR A 83 -9.15 -2.23 -5.13
N ASP A 84 -10.39 -2.10 -4.65
CA ASP A 84 -11.45 -1.42 -5.39
C ASP A 84 -11.13 0.04 -5.66
N TYR A 85 -10.50 0.72 -4.71
CA TYR A 85 -10.06 2.09 -4.91
C TYR A 85 -9.07 2.22 -6.08
N PHE A 86 -8.04 1.39 -6.12
CA PHE A 86 -7.02 1.48 -7.17
C PHE A 86 -7.57 1.04 -8.55
N VAL A 87 -8.37 -0.03 -8.59
CA VAL A 87 -8.96 -0.51 -9.85
C VAL A 87 -10.03 0.46 -10.36
N LYS A 88 -11.02 0.81 -9.54
CA LYS A 88 -12.21 1.56 -9.98
C LYS A 88 -11.97 3.08 -10.03
N HIS A 89 -11.24 3.65 -9.08
CA HIS A 89 -11.04 5.10 -9.00
C HIS A 89 -9.71 5.57 -9.59
N ARG A 90 -8.67 4.73 -9.58
CA ARG A 90 -7.36 5.08 -10.17
C ARG A 90 -7.09 4.43 -11.51
N ASN A 91 -7.93 3.48 -11.95
CA ASN A 91 -7.75 2.73 -13.18
C ASN A 91 -6.37 2.04 -13.25
N ILE A 92 -5.92 1.52 -12.10
CA ILE A 92 -4.66 0.78 -11.94
C ILE A 92 -5.02 -0.66 -11.62
N GLU A 93 -4.73 -1.56 -12.56
CA GLU A 93 -4.92 -2.99 -12.36
C GLU A 93 -3.81 -3.55 -11.46
N LEU A 94 -4.21 -4.21 -10.37
CA LEU A 94 -3.30 -4.87 -9.43
C LEU A 94 -3.23 -6.35 -9.78
N ARG A 95 -2.08 -6.80 -10.26
CA ARG A 95 -1.86 -8.18 -10.75
C ARG A 95 -1.68 -9.19 -9.63
N PHE A 96 -0.98 -8.83 -8.56
CA PHE A 96 -0.65 -9.75 -7.46
C PHE A 96 -0.88 -9.15 -6.06
N SER A 97 -0.96 -7.84 -5.94
CA SER A 97 -1.16 -7.13 -4.66
C SER A 97 -2.56 -7.34 -4.09
N SER A 98 -3.52 -7.84 -4.88
CA SER A 98 -4.88 -8.13 -4.43
C SER A 98 -4.89 -9.07 -3.22
N ASN A 99 -4.08 -10.13 -3.25
CA ASN A 99 -4.00 -11.16 -2.21
C ASN A 99 -2.81 -10.98 -1.26
N LEU A 100 -2.06 -9.88 -1.37
CA LEU A 100 -0.93 -9.56 -0.50
C LEU A 100 -1.24 -8.38 0.41
N SER A 101 -0.45 -8.24 1.48
CA SER A 101 -0.54 -7.09 2.38
C SER A 101 -0.20 -5.78 1.66
N CYS A 102 -0.92 -4.71 1.99
CA CYS A 102 -0.60 -3.36 1.56
C CYS A 102 0.47 -2.73 2.44
N ILE A 103 1.11 -1.70 1.92
CA ILE A 103 2.06 -0.86 2.64
C ILE A 103 1.31 0.24 3.36
N ASN A 104 1.55 0.40 4.65
CA ASN A 104 1.02 1.49 5.44
C ASN A 104 2.02 2.65 5.39
N VAL A 105 1.56 3.81 4.93
CA VAL A 105 2.34 5.05 4.95
C VAL A 105 1.60 6.16 5.68
N GLY A 106 2.29 7.27 5.95
CA GLY A 106 1.67 8.44 6.58
C GLY A 106 1.62 8.34 8.11
N LYS A 107 0.50 8.70 8.74
CA LYS A 107 0.39 8.78 10.21
C LYS A 107 -0.07 7.43 10.78
N PRO A 108 0.53 6.93 11.89
CA PRO A 108 0.13 5.65 12.48
C PRO A 108 -1.35 5.54 12.85
N LYS A 109 -1.98 6.65 13.29
CA LYS A 109 -3.40 6.69 13.66
C LYS A 109 -4.35 6.82 12.45
N LYS A 110 -3.83 7.19 11.28
CA LYS A 110 -4.57 7.36 10.02
C LYS A 110 -3.64 6.97 8.86
N PRO A 111 -3.36 5.67 8.70
CA PRO A 111 -2.46 5.21 7.66
C PRO A 111 -3.12 5.37 6.29
N THR A 112 -2.30 5.66 5.29
CA THR A 112 -2.66 5.51 3.89
C THR A 112 -2.13 4.17 3.41
N TYR A 113 -2.98 3.38 2.75
CA TYR A 113 -2.62 2.07 2.23
C TYR A 113 -2.19 2.17 0.77
N ILE A 114 -1.03 1.60 0.45
CA ILE A 114 -0.47 1.59 -0.91
C ILE A 114 -0.21 0.12 -1.32
N PRO A 115 -0.76 -0.36 -2.44
CA PRO A 115 -0.45 -1.70 -2.96
C PRO A 115 1.04 -1.85 -3.27
N LEU A 116 1.56 -3.07 -3.18
CA LEU A 116 2.98 -3.36 -3.40
C LEU A 116 3.46 -3.07 -4.83
N GLU A 117 2.55 -3.02 -5.80
CA GLU A 117 2.81 -2.74 -7.22
C GLU A 117 2.89 -1.26 -7.59
N VAL A 118 2.48 -0.37 -6.68
CA VAL A 118 2.23 1.05 -7.00
C VAL A 118 3.30 1.94 -6.39
N ASN A 119 4.57 1.61 -6.64
CA ASN A 119 5.77 2.20 -6.03
C ASN A 119 6.95 2.36 -6.99
#